data_AF-A0A968PDJ2-F1
#
_entry.id   AF-A0A968PDJ2-F1
#
_cell.length_a   1.000
_cell.length_b   1.000
_cell.length_c   1.000
_cell.angle_alpha   90.00
_cell.angle_beta   90.00
_cell.angle_gamma   90.00
#
_symmetry.space_group_name_H-M   'P 1'
#
loop_
_entity.id
_entity.type
_entity.pdbx_description
1 polymer ?
#
loop_
_entity_poly.entity_id
_entity_poly.type
_entity_poly.pdbx_seq_one_letter_code
_entity_poly.pdbx_strand_id
1 'polypeptide(L)'
;MAGKLGIPLSEAIELRRRLMRQGAAGEGEQPLFGSSRRESIDRAVFEALRPLYSELATEVGLCLRYYSVTFRGRRPECVQLTGGEAGDPFLAKALEEELKISAIPAQPLIHTDLAEQNLLHEDQYGHPAGWTAAVGLSMRGKATSGALRGAA
;
A
#
# COMPACT_ATOMS: atom_id res chain seq x y z
N MET A 1 -5.17 -17.45 3.59
CA MET A 1 -5.10 -16.68 4.85
C MET A 1 -6.02 -17.29 5.92
N ALA A 2 -7.35 -17.33 5.73
CA ALA A 2 -8.31 -17.90 6.70
C ALA A 2 -7.99 -19.35 7.14
N GLY A 3 -7.69 -20.25 6.19
CA GLY A 3 -7.39 -21.65 6.51
C GLY A 3 -6.10 -21.90 7.30
N LYS A 4 -5.13 -20.95 7.29
CA LYS A 4 -3.90 -21.05 8.08
C LYS A 4 -4.06 -20.50 9.51
N LEU A 5 -5.04 -19.63 9.72
CA LEU A 5 -5.32 -18.97 10.99
C LEU A 5 -6.46 -19.64 11.77
N GLY A 6 -7.21 -20.55 11.14
CA GLY A 6 -8.33 -21.25 11.77
C GLY A 6 -9.55 -20.35 12.07
N ILE A 7 -9.61 -19.17 11.45
CA ILE A 7 -10.67 -18.15 11.66
C ILE A 7 -11.52 -17.96 10.39
N PRO A 8 -12.79 -17.53 10.51
CA PRO A 8 -13.62 -17.20 9.37
C PRO A 8 -13.04 -16.06 8.52
N LEU A 9 -13.38 -16.05 7.23
CA LEU A 9 -12.83 -15.09 6.26
C LEU A 9 -13.15 -13.64 6.63
N SER A 10 -14.35 -13.35 7.12
CA SER A 10 -14.74 -12.01 7.56
C SER A 10 -13.86 -11.50 8.71
N GLU A 11 -13.58 -12.36 9.68
CA GLU A 11 -12.70 -12.06 10.81
C GLU A 11 -11.25 -11.88 10.36
N ALA A 12 -10.77 -12.68 9.41
CA ALA A 12 -9.45 -12.50 8.81
C ALA A 12 -9.31 -11.16 8.07
N ILE A 13 -10.34 -10.72 7.35
CA ILE A 13 -10.36 -9.41 6.66
C ILE A 13 -10.32 -8.28 7.69
N GLU A 14 -11.15 -8.37 8.73
CA GLU A 14 -11.19 -7.34 9.78
C GLU A 14 -9.88 -7.26 10.55
N LEU A 15 -9.30 -8.41 10.88
CA LEU A 15 -7.99 -8.51 11.51
C LEU A 15 -6.92 -7.83 10.66
N ARG A 16 -6.87 -8.13 9.36
CA ARG A 16 -5.92 -7.51 8.43
C ARG A 16 -6.06 -5.98 8.38
N ARG A 17 -7.30 -5.47 8.30
CA ARG A 17 -7.57 -4.02 8.32
C ARG A 17 -7.14 -3.36 9.63
N ARG A 18 -7.24 -4.05 10.77
CA ARG A 18 -6.75 -3.54 12.06
C ARG A 18 -5.22 -3.48 12.07
N LEU A 19 -4.54 -4.49 11.55
CA LEU A 19 -3.07 -4.53 11.48
C LEU A 19 -2.47 -3.43 10.60
N MET A 20 -3.07 -3.18 9.44
CA MET A 20 -2.62 -2.11 8.54
C MET A 20 -2.68 -0.73 9.20
N ARG A 21 -3.72 -0.47 10.01
CA ARG A 21 -3.87 0.79 10.75
C ARG A 21 -2.81 0.95 11.83
N GLN A 22 -2.49 -0.12 12.55
CA GLN A 22 -1.54 -0.07 13.66
C GLN A 22 -0.09 0.03 13.19
N GLY A 23 0.24 -0.59 12.05
CA GLY A 23 1.56 -0.45 11.42
C GLY A 23 1.92 0.99 11.04
N ALA A 24 0.92 1.83 10.76
CA ALA A 24 1.12 3.26 10.48
C ALA A 24 1.28 4.14 11.74
N ALA A 25 0.87 3.66 12.92
CA ALA A 25 0.86 4.42 14.19
C ALA A 25 2.01 4.04 15.16
N GLY A 26 2.93 3.15 14.74
CA GLY A 26 3.77 2.35 15.64
C GLY A 26 5.12 2.92 16.13
N GLU A 27 5.46 4.20 15.92
CA GLU A 27 6.75 4.74 16.40
C GLU A 27 6.71 5.44 17.78
N GLY A 28 5.55 5.54 18.45
CA GLY A 28 5.39 6.51 19.56
C GLY A 28 4.94 6.03 20.95
N GLU A 29 4.38 4.82 21.14
CA GLU A 29 3.67 4.53 22.41
C GLU A 29 4.14 3.24 23.10
N GLN A 30 4.52 3.39 24.37
CA GLN A 30 5.00 2.31 25.24
C GLN A 30 3.91 1.25 25.47
N PRO A 31 4.20 -0.06 25.39
CA PRO A 31 3.14 -1.06 25.42
C PRO A 31 2.67 -1.36 26.85
N LEU A 32 1.40 -1.05 27.15
CA LEU A 32 0.68 -1.51 28.34
C LEU A 32 0.29 -3.01 28.22
N PHE A 33 0.25 -3.70 29.37
CA PHE A 33 -0.24 -5.08 29.61
C PHE A 33 -1.28 -5.58 28.58
N GLY A 34 -0.82 -6.23 27.51
CA GLY A 34 -1.66 -6.62 26.36
C GLY A 34 -0.90 -6.73 25.03
N SER A 35 0.31 -6.16 24.98
CA SER A 35 1.24 -6.23 23.85
C SER A 35 1.60 -7.64 23.42
N SER A 36 1.93 -8.55 24.34
CA SER A 36 2.45 -9.88 23.96
C SER A 36 1.44 -10.75 23.18
N ARG A 37 0.13 -10.61 23.44
CA ARG A 37 -0.89 -11.34 22.66
C ARG A 37 -1.09 -10.70 21.28
N ARG A 38 -1.06 -9.37 21.19
CA ARG A 38 -1.18 -8.65 19.91
C ARG A 38 0.03 -8.91 19.03
N GLU A 39 1.22 -8.74 19.58
CA GLU A 39 2.50 -9.04 18.90
C GLU A 39 2.57 -10.49 18.41
N SER A 40 2.02 -11.44 19.17
CA SER A 40 1.88 -12.84 18.75
C SER A 40 0.93 -13.03 17.55
N ILE A 41 -0.20 -12.30 17.53
CA ILE A 41 -1.15 -12.32 16.41
C ILE A 41 -0.54 -11.66 15.17
N ASP A 42 0.10 -10.49 15.32
CA ASP A 42 0.77 -9.76 14.25
C ASP A 42 1.85 -10.64 13.62
N ARG A 43 2.63 -11.34 14.46
CA ARG A 43 3.64 -12.28 14.00
C ARG A 43 3.03 -13.47 13.27
N ALA A 44 1.95 -14.07 13.79
CA ALA A 44 1.27 -15.19 13.15
C ALA A 44 0.69 -14.81 11.78
N VAL A 45 0.09 -13.62 11.68
CA VAL A 45 -0.43 -13.09 10.42
C VAL A 45 0.70 -12.81 9.44
N PHE A 46 1.78 -12.18 9.90
CA PHE A 46 2.97 -11.95 9.08
C PHE A 46 3.56 -13.25 8.54
N GLU A 47 3.80 -14.26 9.39
CA GLU A 47 4.32 -15.56 8.96
C GLU A 47 3.38 -16.25 7.97
N ALA A 48 2.06 -16.10 8.12
CA ALA A 48 1.09 -16.66 7.21
C ALA A 48 1.10 -15.98 5.82
N LEU A 49 1.40 -14.68 5.77
CA LEU A 49 1.40 -13.83 4.56
C LEU A 49 2.76 -13.74 3.88
N ARG A 50 3.87 -13.95 4.60
CA ARG A 50 5.24 -13.82 4.07
C ARG A 50 5.47 -14.57 2.74
N PRO A 51 5.01 -15.83 2.56
CA PRO A 51 5.21 -16.51 1.27
C PRO A 51 4.51 -15.80 0.11
N LEU A 52 3.30 -15.26 0.35
CA LEU A 52 2.53 -14.54 -0.66
C LEU A 52 3.19 -13.22 -1.04
N TYR A 53 3.73 -12.49 -0.07
CA TYR A 53 4.46 -11.25 -0.33
C TYR A 53 5.77 -11.47 -1.06
N SER A 54 6.49 -12.54 -0.72
CA SER A 54 7.72 -12.92 -1.43
C SER A 54 7.46 -13.33 -2.88
N GLU A 55 6.39 -14.10 -3.13
CA GLU A 55 5.97 -14.47 -4.48
C GLU A 55 5.59 -13.22 -5.30
N LEU A 56 4.76 -12.35 -4.74
CA LEU A 56 4.38 -11.09 -5.39
C LEU A 56 5.59 -10.21 -5.70
N ALA A 57 6.52 -10.07 -4.76
CA ALA A 57 7.72 -9.26 -4.95
C ALA A 57 8.60 -9.82 -6.09
N THR A 58 8.72 -11.15 -6.18
CA THR A 58 9.43 -11.83 -7.26
C THR A 58 8.79 -11.52 -8.62
N GLU A 59 7.46 -11.64 -8.73
CA GLU A 59 6.72 -11.34 -9.96
C GLU A 59 6.83 -9.87 -10.39
N VAL A 60 6.77 -8.94 -9.43
CA VAL A 60 7.01 -7.52 -9.71
C VAL A 60 8.46 -7.30 -10.19
N GLY A 61 9.43 -8.01 -9.63
CA GLY A 61 10.82 -7.99 -10.08
C GLY A 61 10.98 -8.44 -11.54
N LEU A 62 10.23 -9.47 -11.96
CA LEU A 62 10.18 -9.90 -13.36
C LEU A 62 9.58 -8.81 -14.26
N CYS A 63 8.52 -8.14 -13.82
CA CYS A 63 7.92 -7.02 -14.55
C CYS A 63 8.92 -5.87 -14.74
N LEU A 64 9.67 -5.50 -13.70
CA LEU A 64 10.69 -4.46 -13.79
C LEU A 64 11.87 -4.86 -14.68
N ARG A 65 12.25 -6.13 -14.67
CA ARG A 65 13.28 -6.65 -15.58
C ARG A 65 12.82 -6.53 -17.03
N TYR A 66 11.58 -6.93 -17.33
CA TYR A 66 10.99 -6.76 -18.66
C TYR A 66 10.92 -5.29 -19.08
N TYR A 67 10.51 -4.40 -18.17
CA TYR A 67 10.54 -2.96 -18.39
C TYR A 67 11.94 -2.48 -18.76
N SER A 68 12.98 -2.89 -18.03
CA SER A 68 14.36 -2.45 -18.26
C SER A 68 14.94 -2.87 -19.61
N VAL A 69 14.47 -3.99 -20.17
CA VAL A 69 14.87 -4.47 -21.51
C VAL A 69 14.11 -3.72 -22.60
N THR A 70 12.83 -3.44 -22.37
CA THR A 70 11.93 -2.82 -23.36
C THR A 70 12.14 -1.31 -23.45
N PHE A 71 12.25 -0.64 -22.31
CA PHE A 71 12.38 0.81 -22.20
C PHE A 71 13.79 1.14 -21.74
N ARG A 72 14.63 1.53 -22.70
CA ARG A 72 15.99 2.01 -22.43
C ARG A 72 15.93 3.42 -21.88
N GLY A 73 16.65 3.70 -20.80
CA GLY A 73 16.68 5.03 -20.19
C GLY A 73 16.84 4.97 -18.67
N ARG A 74 16.16 5.88 -17.97
CA ARG A 74 16.19 5.92 -16.50
C ARG A 74 15.54 4.68 -15.93
N ARG A 75 16.17 4.13 -14.88
CA ARG A 75 15.59 3.06 -14.09
C ARG A 75 14.50 3.64 -13.17
N PRO A 76 13.48 2.84 -12.80
CA PRO A 76 12.52 3.24 -11.79
C PRO A 76 13.22 3.58 -10.47
N GLU A 77 12.87 4.71 -9.87
CA GLU A 77 13.44 5.18 -8.60
C GLU A 77 12.58 4.77 -7.39
N CYS A 78 11.29 4.55 -7.61
CA CYS A 78 10.35 4.08 -6.58
C CYS A 78 9.20 3.25 -7.18
N VAL A 79 8.55 2.47 -6.32
CA VAL A 79 7.29 1.78 -6.56
C VAL A 79 6.21 2.48 -5.75
N GLN A 80 5.15 2.93 -6.41
CA GLN A 80 3.98 3.47 -5.74
C GLN A 80 2.90 2.39 -5.63
N LEU A 81 2.53 2.05 -4.40
CA LEU A 81 1.49 1.07 -4.09
C LEU A 81 0.12 1.74 -4.18
N THR A 82 -0.80 1.13 -4.92
CA THR A 82 -2.18 1.61 -5.06
C THR A 82 -3.16 0.50 -4.67
N GLY A 83 -4.42 0.86 -4.46
CA GLY A 83 -5.44 -0.08 -3.98
C GLY A 83 -5.58 -0.10 -2.46
N GLY A 84 -6.55 -0.86 -1.96
CA GLY A 84 -6.90 -0.88 -0.53
C GLY A 84 -5.81 -1.46 0.37
N GLU A 85 -4.94 -2.30 -0.19
CA GLU A 85 -3.86 -2.99 0.54
C GLU A 85 -2.52 -2.23 0.47
N ALA A 86 -2.48 -1.07 -0.18
CA ALA A 86 -1.24 -0.30 -0.36
C ALA A 86 -0.65 0.24 0.96
N GLY A 87 -1.47 0.35 2.01
CA GLY A 87 -1.03 0.75 3.34
C GLY A 87 -0.41 -0.40 4.15
N ASP A 88 -0.25 -1.60 3.58
CA ASP A 88 0.37 -2.71 4.30
C ASP A 88 1.89 -2.55 4.39
N PRO A 89 2.45 -2.33 5.60
CA PRO A 89 3.90 -2.11 5.76
C PRO A 89 4.71 -3.37 5.44
N PHE A 90 4.14 -4.57 5.59
CA PHE A 90 4.85 -5.81 5.30
C PHE A 90 4.96 -6.05 3.80
N LEU A 91 3.95 -5.64 3.03
CA LEU A 91 4.00 -5.65 1.57
C LEU A 91 5.06 -4.68 1.06
N ALA A 92 5.06 -3.44 1.55
CA ALA A 92 6.05 -2.44 1.19
C ALA A 92 7.47 -2.96 1.47
N LYS A 93 7.71 -3.47 2.68
CA LYS A 93 9.01 -4.03 3.06
C LYS A 93 9.45 -5.20 2.17
N ALA A 94 8.55 -6.14 1.85
CA ALA A 94 8.89 -7.27 0.98
C ALA A 94 9.29 -6.80 -0.43
N LEU A 95 8.63 -5.77 -0.95
CA LEU A 95 8.97 -5.18 -2.24
C LEU A 95 10.31 -4.43 -2.19
N GLU A 96 10.60 -3.68 -1.14
CA GLU A 96 11.89 -3.01 -0.98
C GLU A 96 13.06 -4.00 -0.87
N GLU A 97 12.85 -5.09 -0.12
CA GLU A 97 13.84 -6.16 0.05
C GLU A 97 14.18 -6.84 -1.27
N GLU A 98 13.19 -7.15 -2.11
CA GLU A 98 13.39 -7.83 -3.39
C GLU A 98 13.87 -6.88 -4.50
N LEU A 99 13.24 -5.71 -4.62
CA LEU A 99 13.43 -4.81 -5.76
C LEU A 99 14.59 -3.82 -5.59
N LYS A 100 15.08 -3.64 -4.35
CA LYS A 100 16.13 -2.66 -4.00
C LYS A 100 15.80 -1.21 -4.39
N ILE A 101 14.51 -0.88 -4.42
CA ILE A 101 13.97 0.47 -4.66
C ILE A 101 12.87 0.73 -3.64
N SER A 102 12.65 1.99 -3.28
CA SER A 102 11.64 2.34 -2.26
C SER A 102 10.24 1.99 -2.73
N ALA A 103 9.43 1.42 -1.83
CA ALA A 103 8.03 1.08 -2.08
C ALA A 103 7.14 1.87 -1.11
N ILE A 104 6.39 2.83 -1.65
CA ILE A 104 5.58 3.76 -0.85
C ILE A 104 4.10 3.68 -1.22
N PRO A 105 3.18 3.84 -0.26
CA PRO A 105 1.77 4.01 -0.58
C PRO A 105 1.56 5.27 -1.40
N ALA A 106 0.77 5.16 -2.47
CA ALA A 106 0.34 6.30 -3.26
C ALA A 106 -0.59 7.21 -2.43
N GLN A 107 -0.42 8.52 -2.59
CA GLN A 107 -1.25 9.53 -1.93
C GLN A 107 -2.01 10.33 -2.99
N PRO A 108 -3.04 9.74 -3.64
CA PRO A 108 -3.74 10.40 -4.75
C PRO A 108 -4.49 11.67 -4.32
N LEU A 109 -4.72 11.83 -3.02
CA LEU A 109 -5.49 12.93 -2.43
C LEU A 109 -4.61 13.97 -1.70
N ILE A 110 -3.28 13.87 -1.77
CA ILE A 110 -2.34 14.72 -1.00
C ILE A 110 -2.53 16.23 -1.23
N HIS A 111 -3.03 16.62 -2.41
CA HIS A 111 -3.27 18.02 -2.78
C HIS A 111 -4.76 18.37 -2.86
N THR A 112 -5.64 17.51 -2.34
CA THR A 112 -7.08 17.79 -2.31
C THR A 112 -7.42 18.33 -0.93
N ASP A 113 -8.10 19.48 -0.89
CA ASP A 113 -8.64 19.98 0.37
C ASP A 113 -9.83 19.10 0.78
N LEU A 114 -9.58 18.27 1.79
CA LEU A 114 -10.54 17.32 2.34
C LEU A 114 -10.93 17.67 3.78
N ALA A 115 -10.35 18.75 4.32
CA ALA A 115 -10.58 19.18 5.70
C ALA A 115 -12.02 19.64 5.92
N GLU A 116 -12.63 20.29 4.92
CA GLU A 116 -14.00 20.80 5.02
C GLU A 116 -15.08 19.72 4.89
N GLN A 117 -14.76 18.55 4.34
CA GLN A 117 -15.79 17.59 3.91
C GLN A 117 -15.98 16.41 4.87
N ASN A 118 -15.17 16.27 5.92
CA ASN A 118 -15.22 15.13 6.87
C ASN A 118 -15.21 13.74 6.16
N LEU A 119 -14.73 13.68 4.92
CA LEU A 119 -14.79 12.51 4.03
C LEU A 119 -13.66 11.51 4.28
N LEU A 120 -12.68 11.86 5.11
CA LEU A 120 -11.52 11.04 5.42
C LEU A 120 -11.63 10.37 6.80
N HIS A 121 -12.83 9.97 7.22
CA HIS A 121 -12.90 8.96 8.27
C HIS A 121 -12.40 7.65 7.65
N GLU A 122 -11.11 7.33 7.84
CA GLU A 122 -10.46 6.13 7.32
C GLU A 122 -11.25 4.84 7.67
N ASP A 123 -12.00 4.88 8.78
CA ASP A 123 -12.87 3.80 9.24
C ASP A 123 -13.95 3.38 8.24
N GLN A 124 -14.42 4.26 7.34
CA GLN A 124 -15.50 3.93 6.39
C GLN A 124 -15.01 3.70 4.97
N TYR A 125 -13.92 4.37 4.56
CA TYR A 125 -13.53 4.48 3.16
C TYR A 125 -12.19 3.80 2.82
N GLY A 126 -11.52 3.21 3.82
CA GLY A 126 -10.27 2.50 3.64
C GLY A 126 -9.08 3.41 3.33
N HIS A 127 -7.94 2.79 3.01
CA HIS A 127 -6.68 3.50 2.78
C HIS A 127 -6.78 4.46 1.55
N PRO A 128 -6.27 5.71 1.61
CA PRO A 128 -6.41 6.71 0.54
C PRO A 128 -5.93 6.24 -0.84
N ALA A 129 -4.88 5.41 -0.89
CA ALA A 129 -4.38 4.80 -2.12
C ALA A 129 -5.41 3.93 -2.86
N GLY A 130 -6.46 3.45 -2.17
CA GLY A 130 -7.59 2.73 -2.76
C GLY A 130 -8.41 3.59 -3.73
N TRP A 131 -8.35 4.91 -3.57
CA TRP A 131 -9.09 5.87 -4.38
C TRP A 131 -8.36 6.31 -5.65
N THR A 132 -7.14 5.80 -5.89
CA THR A 132 -6.28 6.23 -7.01
C THR A 132 -6.98 6.19 -8.36
N ALA A 133 -7.70 5.10 -8.64
CA ALA A 133 -8.44 4.96 -9.91
C ALA A 133 -9.58 5.97 -10.04
N ALA A 134 -10.35 6.20 -8.97
CA ALA A 134 -11.45 7.16 -8.95
C ALA A 134 -10.93 8.59 -9.14
N VAL A 135 -9.83 8.94 -8.47
CA VAL A 135 -9.15 10.23 -8.64
C VAL A 135 -8.72 10.41 -10.09
N GLY A 136 -8.03 9.44 -10.68
CA GLY A 136 -7.61 9.47 -12.08
C GLY A 136 -8.78 9.65 -13.06
N LEU A 137 -9.91 8.96 -12.82
CA LEU A 137 -11.13 9.12 -13.62
C LEU A 137 -11.75 10.51 -13.48
N SER A 138 -11.74 11.11 -12.28
CA SER A 138 -12.29 12.45 -12.08
C SER A 138 -11.45 13.57 -12.72
N MET A 139 -10.16 13.31 -12.92
CA MET A 139 -9.24 14.20 -13.64
C MET A 139 -9.32 14.03 -15.16
N ARG A 140 -9.92 12.94 -15.65
CA ARG A 140 -10.08 12.67 -17.08
C ARG A 140 -10.96 13.73 -17.72
N GLY A 141 -10.35 14.59 -18.56
CA GLY A 141 -11.03 15.71 -19.23
C GLY A 141 -10.71 17.09 -18.65
N LYS A 142 -10.03 17.18 -17.49
CA LYS A 142 -9.48 18.44 -16.95
C LYS A 142 -8.04 18.71 -17.42
N ALA A 143 -7.41 17.72 -18.08
CA ALA A 143 -5.99 17.72 -18.45
C ALA A 143 -5.66 18.38 -19.81
N THR A 144 -6.44 19.36 -20.27
CA THR A 144 -6.13 20.12 -21.49
C THR A 144 -6.28 21.62 -21.29
N SER A 145 -5.41 22.19 -20.46
CA SER A 145 -5.01 23.60 -20.57
C SER A 145 -3.73 23.81 -19.77
N GLY A 146 -2.54 23.75 -20.39
CA GLY A 146 -1.34 24.28 -19.75
C GLY A 146 0.04 23.72 -20.13
N ALA A 147 0.23 22.43 -20.45
CA ALA A 147 1.58 21.84 -20.36
C ALA A 147 2.11 21.11 -21.61
N LEU A 148 1.87 21.63 -22.81
CA LEU A 148 2.55 21.17 -24.05
C LEU A 148 3.08 22.30 -24.93
N ARG A 149 3.31 23.51 -24.39
CA ARG A 149 4.08 24.55 -25.09
C ARG A 149 5.39 24.81 -24.34
N GLY A 150 6.50 24.38 -24.92
CA GLY A 150 7.83 24.91 -24.63
C GLY A 150 8.87 23.89 -24.19
N ALA A 151 9.29 22.99 -25.08
CA ALA A 151 10.62 22.38 -25.06
C ALA A 151 10.94 21.78 -26.44
N ALA A 152 11.14 22.66 -27.41
CA ALA A 152 11.91 22.43 -28.63
C ALA A 152 12.54 23.78 -29.04
#